data_AF-A0A0S7X115-F1
#
_entry.id   AF-A0A0S7X115-F1
#
_cell.length_a   1.000
_cell.length_b   1.000
_cell.length_c   1.000
_cell.angle_alpha   90.00
_cell.angle_beta   90.00
_cell.angle_gamma   90.00
#
_symmetry.space_group_name_H-M   'P 1'
#
loop_
_entity.id
_entity.type
_entity.pdbx_description
1 polymer ?
#
loop_
_entity_poly.entity_id
_entity_poly.type
_entity_poly.pdbx_seq_one_letter_code
_entity_poly.pdbx_strand_id
1 'polypeptide(L)'
;MSKMRISIRYLIDTAEGSFLKKDFLEAFLTQSCLIEGALRDYAIFKLPAYAIKNPEIKRKITNTSLSELTDMLFLSRAIPEDLFNDLNAYRKKRNAVMHRLLKYKSHDELNEDLIRAYKMGKKMGHFIIEGVVKELEKLRARKEPQNLK
;
A
#
# COMPACT_ATOMS: atom_id res chain seq x y z
N MET A 1 -22.54 14.80 -7.38
CA MET A 1 -21.16 14.66 -7.91
C MET A 1 -20.61 13.30 -7.49
N SER A 2 -20.52 12.35 -8.42
CA SER A 2 -19.95 11.02 -8.15
C SER A 2 -18.44 11.15 -7.99
N LYS A 3 -17.90 10.88 -6.80
CA LYS A 3 -16.45 10.77 -6.58
C LYS A 3 -15.97 9.61 -7.45
N MET A 4 -15.20 9.92 -8.50
CA MET A 4 -14.57 8.92 -9.35
C MET A 4 -13.74 8.00 -8.45
N ARG A 5 -14.22 6.77 -8.23
CA ARG A 5 -13.45 5.75 -7.52
C ARG A 5 -12.35 5.32 -8.48
N ILE A 6 -11.17 5.91 -8.33
CA ILE A 6 -9.97 5.42 -9.00
C ILE A 6 -9.80 3.96 -8.56
N SER A 7 -9.88 3.04 -9.52
CA SER A 7 -9.67 1.63 -9.25
C SER A 7 -8.23 1.39 -8.84
N ILE A 8 -8.00 0.54 -7.84
CA ILE A 8 -6.65 0.05 -7.48
C ILE A 8 -5.91 -0.45 -8.73
N ARG A 9 -6.64 -1.09 -9.66
CA ARG A 9 -6.09 -1.55 -10.93
C ARG A 9 -5.53 -0.41 -11.78
N TYR A 10 -6.26 0.69 -11.89
CA TYR A 10 -5.79 1.88 -12.63
C TYR A 10 -4.50 2.45 -12.04
N LEU A 11 -4.36 2.49 -10.71
CA LEU A 11 -3.13 2.95 -10.07
C LEU A 11 -1.96 1.99 -10.30
N ILE A 12 -2.21 0.67 -10.34
CA ILE A 12 -1.19 -0.33 -10.69
C ILE A 12 -0.74 -0.10 -12.13
N ASP A 13 -1.68 -0.04 -13.06
CA ASP A 13 -1.39 0.14 -14.48
C ASP A 13 -0.68 1.49 -14.73
N THR A 14 -1.00 2.52 -13.96
CA THR A 14 -0.29 3.82 -13.98
C THR A 14 1.16 3.65 -13.52
N ALA A 15 1.38 3.03 -12.35
CA ALA A 15 2.73 2.82 -11.83
C ALA A 15 3.59 1.95 -12.75
N GLU A 16 3.00 0.90 -13.35
CA GLU A 16 3.68 0.05 -14.34
C GLU A 16 3.93 0.79 -15.65
N GLY A 17 2.96 1.57 -16.13
CA GLY A 17 3.08 2.40 -17.34
C GLY A 17 4.21 3.43 -17.23
N SER A 18 4.28 4.17 -16.12
CA SER A 18 5.37 5.11 -15.86
C SER A 18 6.72 4.39 -15.77
N PHE A 19 6.78 3.20 -15.16
CA PHE A 19 8.02 2.43 -15.11
C PHE A 19 8.52 2.03 -16.51
N LEU A 20 7.61 1.57 -17.39
CA LEU A 20 7.94 1.20 -18.78
C LEU A 20 8.39 2.40 -19.62
N LYS A 21 7.82 3.58 -19.36
CA LYS A 21 8.23 4.85 -20.00
C LYS A 21 9.54 5.42 -19.45
N LYS A 22 10.13 4.78 -18.43
CA LYS A 22 11.31 5.26 -17.68
C LYS A 22 11.06 6.52 -16.84
N ASP A 23 9.80 6.82 -16.57
CA ASP A 23 9.37 7.84 -15.61
C ASP A 23 9.46 7.28 -14.19
N PHE A 24 10.69 6.96 -13.76
CA PHE A 24 10.93 6.17 -12.54
C PHE A 24 10.48 6.87 -11.26
N LEU A 25 10.53 8.20 -11.23
CA LEU A 25 10.05 8.97 -10.08
C LEU A 25 8.53 8.84 -9.94
N GLU A 26 7.79 8.99 -11.03
CA GLU A 26 6.34 8.82 -11.03
C GLU A 26 5.95 7.39 -10.69
N ALA A 27 6.63 6.39 -11.28
CA ALA A 27 6.42 4.99 -10.96
C ALA A 27 6.63 4.70 -9.46
N PHE A 28 7.72 5.21 -8.89
CA PHE A 28 8.06 5.05 -7.47
C PHE A 28 7.05 5.73 -6.54
N LEU A 29 6.68 6.98 -6.81
CA LEU A 29 5.71 7.73 -5.99
C LEU A 29 4.32 7.08 -6.05
N THR A 30 3.87 6.72 -7.26
CA THR A 30 2.56 6.08 -7.45
C THR A 30 2.51 4.76 -6.69
N GLN A 31 3.53 3.91 -6.82
CA GLN A 31 3.61 2.65 -6.08
C GLN A 31 3.66 2.87 -4.56
N SER A 32 4.42 3.86 -4.09
CA SER A 32 4.52 4.17 -2.65
C SER A 32 3.15 4.53 -2.06
N CYS A 33 2.39 5.37 -2.75
CA CYS A 33 1.03 5.73 -2.36
C CYS A 33 0.09 4.51 -2.38
N LEU A 34 0.25 3.64 -3.39
CA LEU A 34 -0.55 2.43 -3.56
C LEU A 34 -0.34 1.44 -2.40
N ILE A 35 0.92 1.16 -2.06
CA ILE A 35 1.27 0.27 -0.95
C ILE A 35 0.78 0.84 0.37
N GLU A 36 0.99 2.13 0.61
CA GLU A 36 0.54 2.79 1.85
C GLU A 36 -0.98 2.77 1.99
N GLY A 37 -1.72 3.11 0.93
CA GLY A 37 -3.18 3.04 0.91
C GLY A 37 -3.68 1.61 1.13
N ALA A 38 -3.11 0.63 0.44
CA ALA A 38 -3.49 -0.76 0.58
C ALA A 38 -3.19 -1.30 1.99
N LEU A 39 -2.07 -0.91 2.62
CA LEU A 39 -1.76 -1.31 3.99
C LEU A 39 -2.76 -0.73 5.00
N ARG A 40 -3.15 0.53 4.81
CA ARG A 40 -4.15 1.21 5.65
C ARG A 40 -5.51 0.54 5.55
N ASP A 41 -5.96 0.26 4.32
CA ASP A 41 -7.21 -0.46 4.10
C ASP A 41 -7.15 -1.86 4.72
N TYR A 42 -6.05 -2.59 4.50
CA TYR A 42 -5.85 -3.92 5.08
C TYR A 42 -5.89 -3.89 6.61
N ALA A 43 -5.27 -2.91 7.25
CA ALA A 43 -5.31 -2.72 8.70
C ALA A 43 -6.71 -2.42 9.22
N ILE A 44 -7.50 -1.60 8.51
CA ILE A 44 -8.91 -1.35 8.86
C ILE A 44 -9.72 -2.66 8.82
N PHE A 45 -9.41 -3.57 7.88
CA PHE A 45 -10.11 -4.86 7.77
C PHE A 45 -9.66 -5.92 8.79
N LYS A 46 -8.36 -5.97 9.13
CA LYS A 46 -7.79 -7.02 9.97
C LYS A 46 -7.74 -6.66 11.46
N LEU A 47 -7.61 -5.39 11.80
CA LEU A 47 -7.65 -4.97 13.20
C LEU A 47 -9.10 -5.05 13.73
N PRO A 48 -9.32 -5.43 15.00
CA PRO A 48 -10.60 -5.97 15.46
C PRO A 48 -11.78 -5.02 15.30
N ALA A 49 -12.98 -5.61 15.17
CA ALA A 49 -14.26 -4.98 14.77
C ALA A 49 -14.71 -3.71 15.54
N TYR A 50 -14.10 -3.39 16.69
CA TYR A 50 -14.34 -2.12 17.39
C TYR A 50 -13.79 -0.90 16.60
N ALA A 51 -12.75 -1.10 15.78
CA ALA A 51 -12.14 -0.06 14.95
C ALA A 51 -13.01 0.38 13.77
N ILE A 52 -13.86 -0.52 13.25
CA ILE A 52 -14.69 -0.27 12.06
C ILE A 52 -15.92 0.60 12.39
N LYS A 53 -16.44 0.51 13.63
CA LYS A 53 -17.63 1.27 14.07
C LYS A 53 -17.30 2.60 14.76
N ASN A 54 -16.08 2.79 15.25
CA ASN A 54 -15.66 4.02 15.92
C ASN A 54 -14.87 4.93 14.95
N PRO A 55 -15.43 6.08 14.53
CA PRO A 55 -14.76 7.01 13.61
C PRO A 55 -13.42 7.53 14.10
N GLU A 56 -13.22 7.65 15.42
CA GLU A 56 -11.97 8.13 16.00
C GLU A 56 -10.84 7.13 15.82
N ILE A 57 -11.13 5.84 15.92
CA ILE A 57 -10.14 4.77 15.74
C ILE A 57 -9.76 4.66 14.28
N LYS A 58 -10.73 4.77 13.37
CA LYS A 58 -10.46 4.86 11.93
C LYS A 58 -9.56 6.06 11.61
N ARG A 59 -9.87 7.25 12.17
CA ARG A 59 -9.03 8.45 12.01
C ARG A 59 -7.62 8.22 12.56
N LYS A 60 -7.50 7.53 13.70
CA LYS A 60 -6.21 7.19 14.31
C LYS A 60 -5.39 6.30 13.37
N ILE A 61 -5.97 5.22 12.83
CA ILE A 61 -5.31 4.33 11.86
C ILE A 61 -4.92 5.08 10.57
N THR A 62 -5.78 5.96 10.06
CA THR A 62 -5.47 6.78 8.88
C THR A 62 -4.30 7.73 9.12
N ASN A 63 -4.09 8.18 10.36
CA ASN A 63 -3.01 9.10 10.73
C ASN A 63 -1.77 8.40 11.31
N THR A 64 -1.86 7.10 11.62
CA THR A 64 -0.73 6.29 12.07
C THR A 64 0.34 6.23 10.99
N SER A 65 1.61 6.28 11.39
CA SER A 65 2.72 6.17 10.43
C SER A 65 2.75 4.77 9.80
N LEU A 66 3.31 4.67 8.59
CA LEU A 66 3.44 3.36 7.92
C LEU A 66 4.27 2.35 8.75
N SER A 67 5.24 2.84 9.53
CA SER A 67 6.05 2.00 10.44
C SER A 67 5.17 1.35 11.50
N GLU A 68 4.48 2.18 12.28
CA GLU A 68 3.61 1.73 13.37
C GLU A 68 2.49 0.82 12.84
N LEU A 69 1.95 1.12 11.66
CA LEU A 69 0.92 0.30 11.03
C LEU A 69 1.44 -1.10 10.67
N THR A 70 2.66 -1.18 10.15
CA THR A 70 3.32 -2.44 9.82
C THR A 70 3.59 -3.26 11.08
N ASP A 71 4.05 -2.61 12.16
CA ASP A 71 4.29 -3.25 13.46
C ASP A 71 2.97 -3.77 14.07
N MET A 72 1.88 -2.99 14.04
CA MET A 72 0.57 -3.42 14.52
C MET A 72 0.03 -4.64 13.77
N LEU A 73 0.16 -4.65 12.44
CA LEU A 73 -0.27 -5.78 11.61
C LEU A 73 0.52 -7.05 11.91
N PHE A 74 1.83 -6.92 12.17
CA PHE A 74 2.67 -8.06 12.53
C PHE A 74 2.36 -8.59 13.93
N LEU A 75 2.28 -7.70 14.94
CA LEU A 75 1.98 -8.07 16.32
C LEU A 75 0.59 -8.70 16.49
N SER A 76 -0.37 -8.29 15.66
CA SER A 76 -1.72 -8.89 15.60
C SER A 76 -1.78 -10.19 14.78
N ARG A 77 -0.64 -10.67 14.25
CA ARG A 77 -0.54 -11.85 13.36
C ARG A 77 -1.38 -11.71 12.08
N ALA A 78 -1.68 -10.48 11.65
CA ALA A 78 -2.43 -10.20 10.43
C ALA A 78 -1.57 -10.31 9.16
N ILE A 79 -0.24 -10.24 9.31
CA ILE A 79 0.74 -10.48 8.24
C ILE A 79 1.82 -11.47 8.72
N PRO A 80 2.38 -12.29 7.81
CA PRO A 80 3.50 -13.17 8.13
C PRO A 80 4.80 -12.39 8.32
N GLU A 81 5.78 -13.01 8.99
CA GLU A 81 7.11 -12.44 9.26
C GLU A 81 7.85 -12.02 7.99
N ASP A 82 7.80 -12.85 6.94
CA ASP A 82 8.44 -12.53 5.65
C ASP A 82 7.91 -11.23 5.05
N LEU A 83 6.59 -11.01 5.10
CA LEU A 83 5.99 -9.77 4.60
C LEU A 83 6.33 -8.58 5.48
N PHE A 84 6.38 -8.77 6.80
CA PHE A 84 6.83 -7.73 7.74
C PHE A 84 8.26 -7.28 7.43
N ASN A 85 9.17 -8.24 7.20
CA ASN A 85 10.56 -7.97 6.85
C ASN A 85 10.68 -7.24 5.51
N ASP A 86 9.96 -7.71 4.48
CA ASP A 86 9.90 -7.08 3.17
C ASP A 86 9.40 -5.62 3.28
N LEU A 87 8.31 -5.38 4.01
CA LEU A 87 7.75 -4.04 4.23
C LEU A 87 8.69 -3.11 4.96
N ASN A 88 9.40 -3.61 5.96
CA ASN A 88 10.38 -2.82 6.69
C ASN A 88 11.59 -2.46 5.81
N ALA A 89 12.08 -3.42 5.02
CA ALA A 89 13.16 -3.17 4.06
C ALA A 89 12.75 -2.12 3.03
N TYR A 90 11.55 -2.25 2.48
CA TYR A 90 11.01 -1.27 1.54
C TYR A 90 10.82 0.11 2.15
N ARG A 91 10.23 0.22 3.35
CA ARG A 91 10.06 1.49 4.06
C ARG A 91 11.40 2.20 4.25
N LYS A 92 12.43 1.46 4.69
CA LYS A 92 13.79 2.01 4.85
C LYS A 92 14.33 2.52 3.51
N LYS A 93 14.20 1.74 2.43
CA LYS A 93 14.64 2.14 1.09
C LYS A 93 13.88 3.36 0.57
N ARG A 94 12.55 3.36 0.66
CA ARG A 94 11.66 4.46 0.26
C ARG A 94 12.06 5.76 0.98
N ASN A 95 12.20 5.71 2.31
CA ASN A 95 12.61 6.89 3.07
C ASN A 95 14.01 7.36 2.67
N ALA A 96 14.96 6.43 2.48
CA ALA A 96 16.30 6.78 2.04
C ALA A 96 16.33 7.44 0.65
N VAL A 97 15.47 7.01 -0.28
CA VAL A 97 15.32 7.65 -1.61
C VAL A 97 14.70 9.03 -1.47
N MET A 98 13.60 9.16 -0.72
CA MET A 98 12.92 10.45 -0.51
C MET A 98 13.83 11.49 0.16
N HIS A 99 14.59 11.12 1.18
CA HIS A 99 15.51 12.04 1.86
C HIS A 99 16.73 12.45 1.02
N ARG A 100 17.06 11.66 0.00
CA ARG A 100 18.19 11.91 -0.90
C ARG A 100 17.76 12.49 -2.25
N LEU A 101 16.47 12.71 -2.49
CA LEU A 101 15.94 13.11 -3.80
C LEU A 101 16.70 14.29 -4.44
N LEU A 102 17.07 15.29 -3.63
CA LEU A 102 17.81 16.49 -4.05
C LEU A 102 19.33 16.41 -3.84
N LYS A 103 19.82 15.29 -3.29
CA LYS A 103 21.23 15.07 -2.91
C LYS A 103 21.97 14.15 -3.87
N TYR A 104 21.28 13.54 -4.84
CA TYR A 104 21.91 12.72 -5.87
C TYR A 104 22.80 13.59 -6.76
N LYS A 105 24.02 13.11 -7.04
CA LYS A 105 24.99 13.85 -7.85
C LYS A 105 24.71 13.74 -9.35
N SER A 106 23.97 12.71 -9.74
CA SER A 106 23.60 12.45 -11.12
C SER A 106 22.18 11.90 -11.22
N HIS A 107 21.58 12.08 -12.40
CA HIS A 107 20.26 11.53 -12.70
C HIS A 107 20.27 10.00 -12.75
N ASP A 108 21.38 9.39 -13.20
CA ASP A 108 21.52 7.93 -13.29
C ASP A 108 21.54 7.28 -11.89
N GLU A 109 22.26 7.89 -10.94
CA GLU A 109 22.30 7.42 -9.55
C GLU A 109 20.91 7.44 -8.90
N LEU A 110 20.14 8.51 -9.15
CA LEU A 110 18.75 8.61 -8.72
C LEU A 110 17.89 7.51 -9.37
N ASN A 111 18.01 7.33 -10.69
CA ASN A 111 17.24 6.34 -11.43
C ASN A 111 17.50 4.92 -10.96
N GLU A 112 18.76 4.54 -10.71
CA GLU A 112 19.08 3.24 -10.14
C GLU A 112 18.39 3.02 -8.79
N ASP A 113 18.38 4.04 -7.93
CA ASP A 113 17.78 3.96 -6.62
C ASP A 113 16.25 3.90 -6.66
N LEU A 114 15.63 4.63 -7.58
CA LEU A 114 14.19 4.56 -7.87
C LEU A 114 13.81 3.19 -8.42
N ILE A 115 14.57 2.64 -9.37
CA ILE A 115 14.34 1.31 -9.93
C ILE A 115 14.45 0.24 -8.85
N ARG A 116 15.50 0.29 -8.02
CA ARG A 116 15.70 -0.64 -6.90
C ARG A 116 14.51 -0.58 -5.94
N ALA A 117 14.11 0.62 -5.53
CA ALA A 117 12.98 0.81 -4.63
C ALA A 117 11.67 0.30 -5.24
N TYR A 118 11.43 0.58 -6.52
CA TYR A 118 10.23 0.14 -7.24
C TYR A 118 10.16 -1.40 -7.34
N LYS A 119 11.26 -2.06 -7.68
CA LYS A 119 11.32 -3.53 -7.77
C LYS A 119 11.05 -4.19 -6.43
N MET A 120 11.55 -3.62 -5.33
CA MET A 120 11.20 -4.07 -3.99
C MET A 120 9.70 -3.95 -3.76
N GLY A 121 9.14 -2.75 -3.97
CA GLY A 121 7.72 -2.45 -3.77
C GLY A 121 6.76 -3.34 -4.56
N LYS A 122 7.11 -3.72 -5.79
CA LYS A 122 6.23 -4.47 -6.69
C LYS A 122 5.78 -5.80 -6.09
N LYS A 123 6.69 -6.52 -5.43
CA LYS A 123 6.41 -7.83 -4.83
C LYS A 123 5.41 -7.72 -3.67
N MET A 124 5.57 -6.72 -2.80
CA MET A 124 4.68 -6.52 -1.64
C MET A 124 3.34 -5.90 -2.02
N GLY A 125 3.35 -4.94 -2.94
CA GLY A 125 2.13 -4.27 -3.40
C GLY A 125 1.12 -5.28 -3.94
N HIS A 126 1.59 -6.26 -4.71
CA HIS A 126 0.74 -7.35 -5.19
C HIS A 126 0.13 -8.16 -4.05
N PHE A 127 0.92 -8.61 -3.07
CA PHE A 127 0.44 -9.39 -1.93
C PHE A 127 -0.65 -8.65 -1.13
N ILE A 128 -0.38 -7.37 -0.80
CA ILE A 128 -1.31 -6.57 0.03
C ILE A 128 -2.59 -6.27 -0.74
N ILE A 129 -2.47 -5.91 -2.01
CA ILE A 129 -3.63 -5.64 -2.88
C ILE A 129 -4.48 -6.88 -3.03
N GLU A 130 -3.89 -8.04 -3.31
CA GLU A 130 -4.64 -9.30 -3.37
C GLU A 130 -5.36 -9.60 -2.06
N GLY A 131 -4.70 -9.38 -0.92
CA GLY A 131 -5.30 -9.52 0.40
C GLY A 131 -6.52 -8.62 0.57
N VAL A 132 -6.41 -7.35 0.19
CA VAL A 132 -7.51 -6.38 0.25
C VAL A 132 -8.65 -6.76 -0.70
N VAL A 133 -8.35 -7.14 -1.95
CA VAL A 133 -9.34 -7.53 -2.96
C VAL A 133 -10.11 -8.76 -2.50
N LYS A 134 -9.42 -9.83 -2.07
CA LYS A 134 -10.05 -11.07 -1.56
C LYS A 134 -10.98 -10.79 -0.38
N GLU A 135 -10.58 -9.91 0.54
CA GLU A 135 -11.42 -9.57 1.70
C GLU A 135 -12.60 -8.66 1.30
N LEU A 136 -12.42 -7.72 0.39
CA LEU A 136 -13.52 -6.92 -0.17
C LEU A 136 -14.56 -7.79 -0.88
N GLU A 137 -14.12 -8.79 -1.64
CA GLU A 137 -14.98 -9.77 -2.30
C GLU A 137 -15.76 -10.60 -1.27
N LYS A 138 -15.11 -11.11 -0.22
CA LYS A 138 -15.79 -11.79 0.88
C LYS A 138 -16.85 -10.92 1.55
N LEU A 139 -16.56 -9.63 1.76
CA LEU A 139 -17.50 -8.69 2.37
C LEU A 139 -18.69 -8.37 1.45
N ARG A 140 -18.49 -8.32 0.14
CA ARG A 140 -19.59 -8.17 -0.84
C ARG A 140 -20.46 -9.42 -0.87
N ALA A 141 -19.86 -10.60 -0.94
CA ALA A 141 -20.58 -11.88 -0.91
C ALA A 141 -21.41 -12.06 0.37
N ARG A 142 -20.95 -11.56 1.53
CA ARG A 142 -21.71 -11.58 2.79
C ARG A 142 -22.90 -10.61 2.83
N LYS A 143 -22.92 -9.59 1.97
CA LYS A 143 -24.02 -8.62 1.89
C LYS A 143 -25.12 -9.02 0.89
N GLU A 144 -24.87 -10.00 0.02
CA GLU A 144 -25.82 -10.43 -1.01
C GLU A 144 -26.86 -11.51 -0.64
N PRO A 145 -26.90 -12.18 0.54
CA PRO A 145 -27.95 -13.18 0.80
C PRO A 145 -29.26 -12.61 1.41
N GLN A 146 -29.64 -11.34 1.16
CA GLN A 146 -30.87 -10.76 1.74
C GLN A 146 -31.89 -10.15 0.75
N ASN A 147 -31.64 -10.13 -0.56
CA ASN A 147 -32.63 -9.64 -1.54
C ASN A 147 -33.21 -10.75 -2.43
N LEU A 148 -33.50 -11.91 -1.83
CA LEU A 148 -34.36 -12.94 -2.42
C LEU A 148 -35.49 -13.23 -1.44
N LYS A 149 -36.47 -12.32 -1.39
CA LYS A 149 -37.84 -12.60 -0.99
C LYS A 149 -38.77 -11.78 -1.86
#